data_AF-A0A950CML2-F1
#
_entry.id   AF-A0A950CML2-F1
#
_cell.length_a   1.000
_cell.length_b   1.000
_cell.length_c   1.000
_cell.angle_alpha   90.00
_cell.angle_beta   90.00
_cell.angle_gamma   90.00
#
_symmetry.space_group_name_H-M   'P 1'
#
loop_
_entity.id
_entity.type
_entity.pdbx_description
1 polymer ?
#
loop_
_entity_poly.entity_id
_entity_poly.type
_entity_poly.pdbx_seq_one_letter_code
_entity_poly.pdbx_strand_id
1 'polypeptide(L)'
;MSYAAISDIESRYPPRDLIQLTNEVVPLILTFSGNPGTIQLPFGNLSALLYVQSALSNPVTYVLGTDYSVDSTAGIITRIGTGSVAAGATVYVSADNTGYLQTFLNDASNEIDTYLESRFALPLSDPPSVLVQFCCKIAMYHLQGLRPIRDLAYAKEQYEQVINQLEAVRDRSLTLGLSGDGQEPADPASPAVVTVQNFGNDPALPQRIFSRGTLKGF
;
A
#
# COMPACT_ATOMS: atom_id res chain seq x y z
N MET A 1 -0.91 -8.67 9.67
CA MET A 1 -1.60 -7.36 9.53
C MET A 1 -0.68 -6.50 8.69
N SER A 2 -1.22 -5.76 7.73
CA SER A 2 -0.36 -4.88 6.90
C SER A 2 0.02 -3.61 7.65
N TYR A 3 1.21 -3.09 7.39
CA TYR A 3 1.70 -1.82 7.91
C TYR A 3 1.08 -0.59 7.27
N ALA A 4 0.55 -0.71 6.06
CA ALA A 4 -0.04 0.40 5.32
C ALA A 4 -1.49 0.09 4.91
N ALA A 5 -2.32 1.12 4.86
CA ALA A 5 -3.67 1.02 4.34
C ALA A 5 -3.69 1.33 2.84
N ILE A 6 -4.75 0.91 2.16
CA ILE A 6 -4.98 1.24 0.75
C ILE A 6 -5.01 2.77 0.54
N SER A 7 -5.59 3.52 1.48
CA SER A 7 -5.59 4.99 1.46
C SER A 7 -4.19 5.62 1.48
N ASP A 8 -3.19 4.96 2.06
CA ASP A 8 -1.80 5.44 2.04
C ASP A 8 -1.20 5.32 0.64
N ILE A 9 -1.53 4.25 -0.09
CA ILE A 9 -1.15 4.09 -1.49
C ILE A 9 -1.89 5.12 -2.37
N GLU A 10 -3.19 5.29 -2.18
CA GLU A 10 -4.01 6.23 -2.98
C GLU A 10 -3.61 7.69 -2.79
N SER A 11 -3.20 8.08 -1.59
CA SER A 11 -2.72 9.44 -1.33
C SER A 11 -1.33 9.71 -1.94
N ARG A 12 -0.49 8.67 -2.06
CA ARG A 12 0.88 8.77 -2.57
C ARG A 12 0.98 8.67 -4.08
N TYR A 13 0.11 7.88 -4.69
CA TYR A 13 0.09 7.65 -6.13
C TYR A 13 -1.21 8.22 -6.69
N PRO A 14 -1.16 9.09 -7.72
CA PRO A 14 -2.37 9.72 -8.21
C PRO A 14 -3.32 8.67 -8.77
N PRO A 15 -4.65 8.88 -8.64
CA PRO A 15 -5.64 7.88 -8.98
C PRO A 15 -5.56 7.46 -10.44
N ARG A 16 -5.01 8.26 -11.37
CA ARG A 16 -4.90 7.84 -12.78
C ARG A 16 -4.02 6.61 -13.00
N ASP A 17 -2.98 6.44 -12.19
CA ASP A 17 -2.10 5.27 -12.25
C ASP A 17 -2.74 4.06 -11.54
N LEU A 18 -3.43 4.32 -10.43
CA LEU A 18 -4.19 3.29 -9.69
C LEU A 18 -5.46 2.85 -10.39
N ILE A 19 -6.13 3.71 -11.17
CA ILE A 19 -7.33 3.38 -11.96
C ILE A 19 -7.01 2.32 -13.02
N GLN A 20 -5.77 2.28 -13.53
CA GLN A 20 -5.32 1.18 -14.40
C GLN A 20 -5.15 -0.14 -13.65
N LEU A 21 -4.97 -0.11 -12.32
CA LEU A 21 -4.83 -1.27 -11.44
C LEU A 21 -6.16 -1.68 -10.79
N THR A 22 -7.06 -0.74 -10.48
CA THR A 22 -8.24 -0.96 -9.63
C THR A 22 -9.55 -1.07 -10.41
N ASN A 23 -9.56 -0.86 -11.74
CA ASN A 23 -10.76 -0.88 -12.61
C ASN A 23 -11.91 0.03 -12.15
N GLU A 24 -11.64 0.96 -11.25
CA GLU A 24 -12.66 1.63 -10.44
C GLU A 24 -13.46 2.68 -11.23
N VAL A 25 -12.95 3.16 -12.38
CA VAL A 25 -13.54 4.32 -13.09
C VAL A 25 -13.76 4.11 -14.60
N VAL A 26 -13.14 3.10 -15.22
CA VAL A 26 -13.32 2.82 -16.66
C VAL A 26 -13.84 1.39 -16.86
N PRO A 27 -15.08 1.21 -17.34
CA PRO A 27 -15.62 -0.13 -17.55
C PRO A 27 -14.86 -0.85 -18.67
N LEU A 28 -14.51 -2.10 -18.43
CA LEU A 28 -13.86 -2.96 -19.41
C LEU A 28 -14.88 -3.48 -20.40
N ILE A 29 -14.54 -3.47 -21.69
CA ILE A 29 -15.34 -4.09 -22.75
C ILE A 29 -14.80 -5.49 -22.97
N LEU A 30 -15.55 -6.49 -22.54
CA LEU A 30 -15.14 -7.89 -22.58
C LEU A 30 -16.21 -8.74 -23.26
N THR A 31 -15.79 -9.81 -23.94
CA THR A 31 -16.68 -10.71 -24.66
C THR A 31 -16.62 -12.10 -24.06
N PHE A 32 -17.79 -12.69 -23.79
CA PHE A 32 -17.86 -14.08 -23.32
C PHE A 32 -17.33 -15.05 -24.38
N SER A 33 -16.38 -15.90 -24.01
CA SER A 33 -15.78 -16.89 -24.91
C SER A 33 -15.89 -18.31 -24.33
N GLY A 34 -15.98 -19.33 -25.20
CA GLY A 34 -16.05 -20.73 -24.78
C GLY A 34 -17.46 -21.26 -24.47
N ASN A 35 -17.53 -22.48 -23.93
CA ASN A 35 -18.76 -23.16 -23.53
C ASN A 35 -18.56 -23.96 -22.22
N PRO A 36 -19.10 -23.51 -21.06
CA PRO A 36 -19.87 -22.29 -20.87
C PRO A 36 -19.03 -21.02 -21.16
N GLY A 37 -19.70 -19.94 -21.55
CA GLY A 37 -19.02 -18.69 -21.90
C GLY A 37 -18.41 -18.04 -20.67
N THR A 38 -17.12 -17.71 -20.70
CA THR A 38 -16.41 -17.07 -19.59
C THR A 38 -15.73 -15.78 -20.03
N ILE A 39 -15.54 -14.88 -19.06
CA ILE A 39 -14.72 -13.68 -19.15
C ILE A 39 -13.66 -13.77 -18.07
N GLN A 40 -12.40 -13.54 -18.45
CA GLN A 40 -11.31 -13.36 -17.51
C GLN A 40 -11.11 -11.87 -17.28
N LEU A 41 -11.25 -11.42 -16.05
CA LEU A 41 -10.90 -10.04 -15.69
C LEU A 41 -9.38 -9.90 -15.63
N PRO A 42 -8.84 -8.67 -15.79
CA PRO A 42 -7.41 -8.44 -15.68
C PRO A 42 -6.84 -8.76 -14.30
N PHE A 43 -7.70 -8.76 -13.26
CA PHE A 43 -7.32 -8.94 -11.87
C PHE A 43 -8.31 -9.88 -11.16
N GLY A 44 -7.78 -10.74 -10.28
CA GLY A 44 -8.55 -11.53 -9.31
C GLY A 44 -8.60 -10.84 -7.95
N ASN A 45 -9.06 -11.54 -6.92
CA ASN A 45 -9.32 -10.99 -5.58
C ASN A 45 -10.17 -9.72 -5.61
N LEU A 46 -11.31 -9.81 -6.29
CA LEU A 46 -12.29 -8.73 -6.40
C LEU A 46 -12.88 -8.45 -5.00
N SER A 47 -12.86 -7.18 -4.59
CA SER A 47 -13.60 -6.72 -3.40
C SER A 47 -15.11 -6.71 -3.67
N ALA A 48 -15.49 -6.23 -4.85
CA ALA A 48 -16.88 -6.21 -5.30
C ALA A 48 -16.97 -6.20 -6.82
N LEU A 49 -17.99 -6.82 -7.39
CA LEU A 49 -18.37 -6.63 -8.78
C LEU A 49 -19.50 -5.61 -8.82
N LEU A 50 -19.24 -4.41 -9.36
CA LEU A 50 -20.20 -3.30 -9.34
C LEU A 50 -21.36 -3.55 -10.30
N TYR A 51 -21.04 -3.84 -11.58
CA TYR A 51 -22.06 -4.18 -12.57
C TYR A 51 -21.46 -4.91 -13.78
N VAL A 52 -22.32 -5.69 -14.43
CA VAL A 52 -22.12 -6.22 -15.77
C VAL A 52 -23.28 -5.73 -16.63
N GLN A 53 -22.99 -5.01 -17.71
CA GLN A 53 -24.00 -4.39 -18.57
C GLN A 53 -23.81 -4.77 -20.03
N SER A 54 -24.88 -4.83 -20.82
CA SER A 54 -24.77 -5.06 -22.26
C SER A 54 -24.04 -3.90 -22.95
N ALA A 55 -23.15 -4.21 -23.91
CA ALA A 55 -22.45 -3.20 -24.71
C ALA A 55 -23.33 -2.67 -25.87
N LEU A 56 -24.55 -2.22 -25.55
CA LEU A 56 -25.55 -1.73 -26.51
C LEU A 56 -25.88 -0.25 -26.25
N SER A 57 -26.54 0.40 -27.22
CA SER A 57 -26.98 1.80 -27.10
C SER A 57 -27.98 2.04 -25.97
N ASN A 58 -28.66 1.00 -25.50
CA ASN A 58 -29.47 1.00 -24.28
C ASN A 58 -28.99 -0.15 -23.37
N PRO A 59 -28.08 0.11 -22.42
CA PRO A 59 -27.43 -0.94 -21.65
C PRO A 59 -28.40 -1.60 -20.67
N VAL A 60 -28.39 -2.92 -20.64
CA VAL A 60 -29.13 -3.75 -19.68
C VAL A 60 -28.15 -4.25 -18.64
N THR A 61 -28.41 -3.97 -17.36
CA THR A 61 -27.63 -4.55 -16.25
C THR A 61 -28.06 -6.00 -16.04
N TYR A 62 -27.10 -6.90 -16.12
CA TYR A 62 -27.28 -8.32 -15.84
C TYR A 62 -27.25 -8.58 -14.33
N VAL A 63 -27.93 -9.63 -13.90
CA VAL A 63 -28.11 -9.98 -12.49
C VAL A 63 -27.18 -11.14 -12.10
N LEU A 64 -26.34 -10.92 -11.09
CA LEU A 64 -25.50 -11.96 -10.49
C LEU A 64 -26.37 -13.11 -9.95
N GLY A 65 -25.96 -14.35 -10.22
CA GLY A 65 -26.64 -15.58 -9.82
C GLY A 65 -27.78 -16.02 -10.74
N THR A 66 -28.31 -15.11 -11.58
CA THR A 66 -29.34 -15.44 -12.59
C THR A 66 -28.76 -15.46 -13.99
N ASP A 67 -28.02 -14.41 -14.36
CA ASP A 67 -27.49 -14.22 -15.71
C ASP A 67 -26.02 -14.65 -15.82
N TYR A 68 -25.26 -14.47 -14.76
CA TYR A 68 -23.85 -14.85 -14.65
C TYR A 68 -23.50 -15.20 -13.20
N SER A 69 -22.42 -15.96 -13.02
CA SER A 69 -21.76 -16.20 -11.74
C SER A 69 -20.37 -15.57 -11.75
N VAL A 70 -19.86 -15.18 -10.59
CA VAL A 70 -18.50 -14.62 -10.45
C VAL A 70 -17.68 -15.49 -9.49
N ASP A 71 -16.46 -15.82 -9.91
CA ASP A 71 -15.39 -16.26 -9.03
C ASP A 71 -14.54 -15.04 -8.69
N SER A 72 -14.76 -14.46 -7.52
CA SER A 72 -14.08 -13.24 -7.08
C SER A 72 -12.60 -13.47 -6.81
N THR A 73 -12.18 -14.68 -6.46
CA THR A 73 -10.78 -14.99 -6.20
C THR A 73 -10.02 -15.05 -7.51
N ALA A 74 -10.54 -15.78 -8.49
CA ALA A 74 -9.91 -15.93 -9.80
C ALA A 74 -10.17 -14.74 -10.75
N GLY A 75 -11.16 -13.90 -10.47
CA GLY A 75 -11.58 -12.81 -11.37
C GLY A 75 -12.35 -13.30 -12.59
N ILE A 76 -13.00 -14.47 -12.50
CA ILE A 76 -13.68 -15.09 -13.64
C ILE A 76 -15.18 -14.85 -13.55
N ILE A 77 -15.77 -14.35 -14.65
CA ILE A 77 -17.23 -14.25 -14.80
C ILE A 77 -17.68 -15.35 -15.75
N THR A 78 -18.58 -16.20 -15.29
CA THR A 78 -19.14 -17.31 -16.07
C THR A 78 -20.59 -17.04 -16.38
N ARG A 79 -20.96 -17.12 -17.64
CA ARG A 79 -22.36 -17.00 -18.07
C ARG A 79 -23.17 -18.19 -17.56
N ILE A 80 -24.39 -17.91 -17.10
CA ILE A 80 -25.38 -18.93 -16.77
C ILE A 80 -26.24 -19.20 -18.02
N GLY A 81 -26.34 -20.47 -18.42
CA GLY A 81 -26.98 -20.85 -19.69
C GLY A 81 -28.47 -20.50 -19.78
N THR A 82 -29.18 -20.47 -18.65
CA THR A 82 -30.59 -20.07 -18.53
C THR A 82 -30.78 -18.56 -18.36
N GLY A 83 -29.69 -17.81 -18.29
CA GLY A 83 -29.68 -16.37 -18.12
C GLY A 83 -29.94 -15.59 -19.41
N SER A 84 -30.06 -14.28 -19.26
CA SER A 84 -30.29 -13.30 -20.33
C SER A 84 -29.02 -12.94 -21.11
N VAL A 85 -27.84 -13.37 -20.63
CA VAL A 85 -26.57 -13.17 -21.34
C VAL A 85 -26.48 -14.17 -22.50
N ALA A 86 -26.45 -13.66 -23.72
CA ALA A 86 -26.25 -14.48 -24.91
C ALA A 86 -24.82 -15.05 -24.98
N ALA A 87 -24.66 -16.20 -25.63
CA ALA A 87 -23.32 -16.74 -25.92
C ALA A 87 -22.58 -15.78 -26.88
N GLY A 88 -21.33 -15.43 -26.55
CA GLY A 88 -20.56 -14.47 -27.35
C GLY A 88 -20.95 -13.00 -27.13
N ALA A 89 -21.77 -12.68 -26.11
CA ALA A 89 -22.14 -11.31 -25.82
C ALA A 89 -20.92 -10.47 -25.38
N THR A 90 -20.84 -9.23 -25.86
CA THR A 90 -19.93 -8.21 -25.37
C THR A 90 -20.60 -7.39 -24.28
N VAL A 91 -19.91 -7.21 -23.16
CA VAL A 91 -20.43 -6.55 -21.96
C VAL A 91 -19.44 -5.54 -21.41
N TYR A 92 -19.97 -4.49 -20.78
CA TYR A 92 -19.25 -3.60 -19.90
C TYR A 92 -19.15 -4.23 -18.53
N VAL A 93 -17.94 -4.37 -18.00
CA VAL A 93 -17.70 -4.86 -16.65
C VAL A 93 -17.01 -3.79 -15.82
N SER A 94 -17.60 -3.50 -14.66
CA SER A 94 -16.98 -2.67 -13.62
C SER A 94 -16.88 -3.50 -12.34
N ALA A 95 -15.68 -3.51 -11.76
CA ALA A 95 -15.35 -4.24 -10.55
C ALA A 95 -14.42 -3.37 -9.68
N ASP A 96 -14.55 -3.50 -8.38
CA ASP A 96 -13.64 -2.98 -7.37
C ASP A 96 -12.62 -4.08 -7.03
N ASN A 97 -11.35 -3.80 -7.30
CA ASN A 97 -10.23 -4.71 -7.07
C ASN A 97 -9.35 -4.26 -5.90
N THR A 98 -9.88 -3.44 -4.99
CA THR A 98 -9.12 -2.95 -3.83
C THR A 98 -8.48 -4.08 -3.00
N GLY A 99 -9.13 -5.26 -2.93
CA GLY A 99 -8.59 -6.45 -2.27
C GLY A 99 -7.31 -7.01 -2.92
N TYR A 100 -7.12 -6.77 -4.21
CA TYR A 100 -5.88 -7.08 -4.90
C TYR A 100 -4.72 -6.25 -4.32
N LEU A 101 -4.89 -4.93 -4.16
CA LEU A 101 -3.89 -4.04 -3.56
C LEU A 101 -3.56 -4.45 -2.11
N GLN A 102 -4.57 -4.85 -1.34
CA GLN A 102 -4.40 -5.31 0.03
C GLN A 102 -3.50 -6.54 0.13
N THR A 103 -3.57 -7.46 -0.85
CA THR A 103 -2.68 -8.63 -0.92
C THR A 103 -1.21 -8.19 -1.03
N PHE A 104 -0.87 -7.27 -1.94
CA PHE A 104 0.50 -6.77 -2.08
C PHE A 104 0.99 -6.01 -0.86
N LEU A 105 0.11 -5.25 -0.22
CA LEU A 105 0.42 -4.57 1.03
C LEU A 105 0.71 -5.55 2.17
N ASN A 106 -0.01 -6.66 2.23
CA ASN A 106 0.24 -7.71 3.22
C ASN A 106 1.55 -8.45 2.94
N ASP A 107 1.81 -8.80 1.68
CA ASP A 107 3.06 -9.45 1.28
C ASP A 107 4.27 -8.56 1.56
N ALA A 108 4.20 -7.27 1.21
CA ALA A 108 5.23 -6.28 1.53
C ALA A 108 5.46 -6.14 3.04
N SER A 109 4.41 -6.26 3.85
CA SER A 109 4.54 -6.20 5.31
C SER A 109 5.25 -7.44 5.87
N ASN A 110 4.89 -8.62 5.38
CA ASN A 110 5.58 -9.87 5.73
C ASN A 110 7.06 -9.85 5.31
N GLU A 111 7.36 -9.22 4.18
CA GLU A 111 8.73 -9.01 3.70
C GLU A 111 9.50 -8.10 4.66
N ILE A 112 8.92 -6.95 5.05
CA ILE A 112 9.51 -6.04 6.05
C ILE A 112 9.74 -6.76 7.39
N ASP A 113 8.77 -7.57 7.84
CA ASP A 113 8.85 -8.33 9.09
C ASP A 113 10.07 -9.25 9.13
N THR A 114 10.43 -9.86 8.01
CA THR A 114 11.62 -10.72 7.89
C THR A 114 12.92 -9.97 8.17
N TYR A 115 12.98 -8.66 7.90
CA TYR A 115 14.14 -7.84 8.24
C TYR A 115 14.12 -7.36 9.70
N LEU A 116 12.92 -7.16 10.26
CA LEU A 116 12.72 -6.61 11.60
C LEU A 116 12.69 -7.67 12.72
N GLU A 117 12.39 -8.94 12.41
CA GLU A 117 12.27 -10.04 13.39
C GLU A 117 13.51 -10.23 14.28
N SER A 118 14.70 -9.87 13.76
CA SER A 118 15.96 -9.98 14.49
C SER A 118 16.15 -8.94 15.60
N ARG A 119 15.30 -7.90 15.62
CA ARG A 119 15.44 -6.71 16.47
C ARG A 119 14.17 -6.36 17.24
N PHE A 120 13.00 -6.50 16.63
CA PHE A 120 11.73 -6.07 17.18
C PHE A 120 10.83 -7.26 17.51
N ALA A 121 10.10 -7.14 18.62
CA ALA A 121 9.03 -8.08 18.91
C ALA A 121 7.86 -7.80 17.97
N LEU A 122 7.58 -8.76 17.08
CA LEU A 122 6.47 -8.70 16.13
C LEU A 122 5.20 -9.32 16.74
N PRO A 123 4.00 -8.83 16.39
CA PRO A 123 3.74 -7.69 15.50
C PRO A 123 4.00 -6.33 16.19
N LEU A 124 4.56 -5.37 15.44
CA LEU A 124 4.76 -4.00 15.91
C LEU A 124 3.40 -3.34 16.20
N SER A 125 3.21 -2.83 17.42
CA SER A 125 1.93 -2.24 17.85
C SER A 125 1.67 -0.83 17.30
N ASP A 126 2.73 -0.09 16.97
CA ASP A 126 2.63 1.24 16.33
C ASP A 126 3.78 1.39 15.30
N PRO A 127 3.52 1.09 14.01
CA PRO A 127 4.54 1.20 12.97
C PRO A 127 4.80 2.69 12.64
N PRO A 128 6.05 3.15 12.63
CA PRO A 128 6.35 4.53 12.26
C PRO A 128 5.97 4.80 10.80
N SER A 129 5.64 6.06 10.50
CA SER A 129 5.26 6.51 9.15
C SER A 129 6.27 6.13 8.05
N VAL A 130 7.55 5.95 8.40
CA VAL A 130 8.61 5.44 7.52
C VAL A 130 8.33 4.02 7.03
N LEU A 131 7.91 3.10 7.91
CA LEU A 131 7.55 1.72 7.53
C LEU A 131 6.33 1.70 6.61
N VAL A 132 5.36 2.59 6.85
CA VAL A 132 4.21 2.77 5.94
C VAL A 132 4.70 3.14 4.53
N GLN A 133 5.69 4.04 4.41
CA GLN A 133 6.26 4.39 3.10
C GLN A 133 6.98 3.24 2.44
N PHE A 134 7.77 2.48 3.21
CA PHE A 134 8.51 1.33 2.72
C PHE A 134 7.56 0.25 2.21
N CYS A 135 6.51 -0.06 2.98
CA CYS A 135 5.46 -0.99 2.60
C CYS A 135 4.80 -0.57 1.27
N CYS A 136 4.44 0.71 1.12
CA CYS A 136 3.85 1.22 -0.12
C CYS A 136 4.80 1.08 -1.33
N LYS A 137 6.09 1.39 -1.15
CA LYS A 137 7.10 1.29 -2.21
C LYS A 137 7.35 -0.16 -2.65
N ILE A 138 7.48 -1.08 -1.70
CA ILE A 138 7.66 -2.52 -1.95
C ILE A 138 6.42 -3.07 -2.67
N ALA A 139 5.22 -2.79 -2.15
CA ALA A 139 3.97 -3.23 -2.77
C ALA A 139 3.85 -2.72 -4.22
N MET A 140 4.23 -1.46 -4.49
CA MET A 140 4.23 -0.91 -5.85
C MET A 140 5.25 -1.57 -6.78
N TYR A 141 6.42 -1.92 -6.29
CA TYR A 141 7.40 -2.66 -7.08
C TYR A 141 6.86 -4.05 -7.49
N HIS A 142 6.27 -4.78 -6.55
CA HIS A 142 5.64 -6.08 -6.83
C HIS A 142 4.49 -5.95 -7.84
N LEU A 143 3.64 -4.92 -7.69
CA LEU A 143 2.59 -4.61 -8.65
C LEU A 143 3.14 -4.33 -10.06
N GLN A 144 4.22 -3.54 -10.15
CA GLN A 144 4.86 -3.22 -11.43
C GLN A 144 5.57 -4.42 -12.07
N GLY A 145 6.05 -5.37 -11.26
CA GLY A 145 6.61 -6.63 -11.74
C GLY A 145 5.59 -7.50 -12.48
N LEU A 146 4.33 -7.46 -12.07
CA LEU A 146 3.23 -8.17 -12.75
C LEU A 146 2.66 -7.37 -13.92
N ARG A 147 2.59 -6.04 -13.79
CA ARG A 147 2.12 -5.15 -14.84
C ARG A 147 2.93 -3.85 -14.83
N PRO A 148 3.86 -3.65 -15.77
CA PRO A 148 4.61 -2.40 -15.84
C PRO A 148 3.67 -1.25 -16.23
N ILE A 149 3.33 -0.41 -15.26
CA ILE A 149 2.45 0.77 -15.42
C ILE A 149 3.28 2.05 -15.54
N ARG A 150 4.48 2.04 -14.96
CA ARG A 150 5.46 3.12 -14.99
C ARG A 150 6.84 2.57 -15.36
N ASP A 151 7.80 3.47 -15.36
CA ASP A 151 9.21 3.13 -15.46
C ASP A 151 9.59 2.17 -14.33
N LEU A 152 9.67 0.88 -14.69
CA LEU A 152 10.08 -0.20 -13.80
C LEU A 152 11.46 0.07 -13.20
N ALA A 153 12.34 0.79 -13.91
CA ALA A 153 13.66 1.14 -13.40
C ALA A 153 13.54 2.07 -12.18
N TYR A 154 12.67 3.08 -12.24
CA TYR A 154 12.43 3.97 -11.10
C TYR A 154 11.86 3.22 -9.88
N ALA A 155 10.89 2.32 -10.09
CA ALA A 155 10.34 1.53 -8.98
C ALA A 155 11.37 0.55 -8.39
N LYS A 156 12.20 -0.05 -9.24
CA LYS A 156 13.30 -0.91 -8.81
C LYS A 156 14.34 -0.15 -7.98
N GLU A 157 14.75 1.05 -8.41
CA GLU A 157 15.66 1.90 -7.64
C GLU A 157 15.08 2.25 -6.26
N GLN A 158 13.78 2.58 -6.20
CA GLN A 158 13.10 2.86 -4.94
C GLN A 158 13.03 1.62 -4.04
N TYR A 159 12.76 0.44 -4.61
CA TYR A 159 12.79 -0.83 -3.90
C TYR A 159 14.19 -1.12 -3.32
N GLU A 160 15.24 -1.02 -4.12
CA GLU A 160 16.63 -1.22 -3.68
C GLU A 160 17.02 -0.24 -2.56
N GLN A 161 16.61 1.03 -2.67
CA GLN A 161 16.82 2.02 -1.60
C GLN A 161 16.11 1.66 -0.29
N VAL A 162 14.92 1.07 -0.36
CA VAL A 162 14.18 0.61 0.81
C VAL A 162 14.87 -0.60 1.44
N ILE A 163 15.27 -1.60 0.64
CA ILE A 163 16.00 -2.77 1.15
C ILE A 163 17.31 -2.35 1.83
N ASN A 164 18.10 -1.46 1.21
CA ASN A 164 19.33 -0.93 1.83
C ASN A 164 19.06 -0.23 3.17
N GLN A 165 17.94 0.50 3.30
CA GLN A 165 17.56 1.12 4.56
C GLN A 165 17.11 0.10 5.61
N LEU A 166 16.35 -0.92 5.22
CA LEU A 166 15.95 -2.02 6.11
C LEU A 166 17.17 -2.81 6.60
N GLU A 167 18.16 -3.03 5.74
CA GLU A 167 19.44 -3.63 6.12
C GLU A 167 20.22 -2.74 7.09
N ALA A 168 20.27 -1.42 6.86
CA ALA A 168 20.91 -0.48 7.78
C ALA A 168 20.21 -0.43 9.16
N VAL A 169 18.88 -0.61 9.20
CA VAL A 169 18.11 -0.76 10.45
C VAL A 169 18.47 -2.07 11.15
N ARG A 170 18.53 -3.19 10.42
CA ARG A 170 18.97 -4.49 10.94
C ARG A 170 20.37 -4.41 11.56
N ASP A 171 21.28 -3.71 10.89
CA ASP A 171 22.69 -3.56 11.27
C ASP A 171 22.91 -2.48 12.36
N ARG A 172 21.83 -1.86 12.88
CA ARG A 172 21.82 -0.78 13.90
C ARG A 172 22.47 0.55 13.47
N SER A 173 22.71 0.73 12.17
CA SER A 173 23.28 1.98 11.66
C SER A 173 22.23 3.07 11.45
N LEU A 174 20.94 2.70 11.37
CA LEU A 174 19.83 3.63 11.15
C LEU A 174 18.77 3.40 12.23
N THR A 175 18.49 4.42 13.04
CA THR A 175 17.37 4.39 13.99
C THR A 175 16.10 4.85 13.27
N LEU A 176 15.03 4.06 13.38
CA LEU A 176 13.71 4.35 12.78
C LEU A 176 13.02 5.62 13.31
N GLY A 177 13.68 6.37 14.21
CA GLY A 177 13.14 7.59 14.80
C GLY A 177 11.88 7.33 15.63
N LEU A 178 11.80 6.18 16.32
CA LEU A 178 10.76 5.87 17.31
C LEU A 178 10.90 6.82 18.51
N SER A 179 10.43 8.05 18.34
CA SER A 179 10.35 9.01 19.45
C SER A 179 9.03 8.78 20.18
N GLY A 180 9.09 7.91 21.20
CA GLY A 180 8.01 7.68 22.16
C GLY A 180 7.41 6.28 22.09
N ASP A 181 7.66 5.48 23.14
CA ASP A 181 6.95 4.24 23.50
C ASP A 181 7.17 2.94 22.70
N GLY A 182 8.19 2.88 21.84
CA GLY A 182 8.73 1.61 21.32
C GLY A 182 10.10 1.34 21.91
N GLN A 183 10.17 0.79 23.13
CA GLN A 183 11.42 0.61 23.87
C GLN A 183 12.37 -0.35 23.13
N GLU A 184 13.35 0.20 22.40
CA GLU A 184 14.54 -0.53 22.00
C GLU A 184 15.30 -0.92 23.28
N PRO A 185 15.76 -2.18 23.44
CA PRO A 185 16.57 -2.55 24.60
C PRO A 185 17.80 -1.64 24.64
N ALA A 186 17.98 -0.94 25.76
CA ALA A 186 19.10 -0.04 25.96
C ALA A 186 20.41 -0.81 25.74
N ASP A 187 21.15 -0.43 24.69
CA ASP A 187 22.51 -0.88 24.48
C ASP A 187 23.41 -0.22 25.54
N PRO A 188 24.08 -0.96 26.44
CA PRO A 188 24.83 -0.38 27.56
C PRO A 188 26.13 0.35 27.14
N ALA A 189 26.41 0.51 25.85
CA ALA A 189 27.72 0.95 25.36
C ALA A 189 27.79 2.34 24.68
N SER A 190 26.74 3.16 24.69
CA SER A 190 26.81 4.51 24.09
C SER A 190 26.74 5.63 25.14
N PRO A 191 27.72 6.56 25.20
CA PRO A 191 27.66 7.70 26.10
C PRO A 191 26.54 8.65 25.63
N ALA A 192 25.62 8.95 26.54
CA ALA A 192 24.52 9.86 26.31
C ALA A 192 25.03 11.24 25.86
N VAL A 193 24.72 11.62 24.63
CA VAL A 193 24.77 13.03 24.22
C VAL A 193 23.57 13.72 24.88
N VAL A 194 23.83 14.30 26.05
CA VAL A 194 22.88 15.21 26.71
C VAL A 194 22.75 16.45 25.83
N THR A 195 21.69 16.50 25.02
CA THR A 195 21.28 17.74 24.38
C THR A 195 20.74 18.65 25.49
N VAL A 196 21.50 19.70 25.81
CA VAL A 196 21.09 20.71 26.79
C VAL A 196 19.94 21.52 26.22
N GLN A 197 18.72 21.05 26.45
CA GLN A 197 17.49 21.79 26.20
C GLN A 197 17.39 22.93 27.22
N ASN A 198 17.60 24.14 26.71
CA ASN A 198 17.07 25.42 27.16
C ASN A 198 16.39 25.44 28.56
N PHE A 199 17.17 25.70 29.61
CA PHE A 199 16.62 25.96 30.95
C PHE A 199 15.88 27.30 30.95
N GLY A 200 14.56 27.24 30.87
CA GLY A 200 13.70 28.37 31.19
C GLY A 200 13.74 28.66 32.69
N ASN A 201 14.16 29.87 33.03
CA ASN A 201 13.74 30.67 34.20
C ASN A 201 13.46 29.95 35.54
N ASP A 202 14.37 29.12 36.01
CA ASP A 202 14.38 28.67 37.41
C ASP A 202 15.08 29.71 38.31
N PRO A 203 14.44 30.27 39.36
CA PRO A 203 15.02 31.32 40.20
C PRO A 203 16.07 30.81 41.21
N ALA A 204 16.37 29.50 41.22
CA ALA A 204 17.27 28.87 42.21
C ALA A 204 18.63 28.42 41.66
N LEU A 205 18.93 28.67 40.37
CA LEU A 205 20.22 28.33 39.76
C LEU A 205 20.98 29.61 39.35
N PRO A 206 22.33 29.64 39.46
CA PRO A 206 23.11 30.80 39.04
C PRO A 206 22.91 31.05 37.54
N GLN A 207 22.26 32.16 37.23
CA GLN A 207 21.90 32.51 35.86
C GLN A 207 23.15 32.83 35.03
N ARG A 208 23.15 32.40 33.76
CA ARG A 208 24.17 32.76 32.77
C ARG A 208 24.09 34.27 32.47
N ILE A 209 25.04 35.00 33.02
CA ILE A 209 25.18 36.47 32.91
C ILE A 209 25.50 36.92 31.46
N PHE A 210 26.02 36.01 30.64
CA PHE A 210 26.33 36.25 29.22
C PHE A 210 25.44 35.38 28.34
N SER A 211 24.42 35.99 27.74
CA SER A 211 23.56 35.36 26.73
C SER A 211 23.62 36.21 25.46
N ARG A 212 23.48 35.61 24.28
CA ARG A 212 23.59 36.32 22.99
C ARG A 212 22.61 37.49 22.84
N GLY A 213 21.54 37.53 23.62
CA GLY A 213 20.60 38.65 23.72
C GLY A 213 21.08 39.84 24.56
N THR A 214 22.01 39.64 25.51
CA THR A 214 22.54 40.71 26.38
C THR A 214 23.74 41.48 25.78
N LEU A 215 24.21 41.07 24.60
CA LEU A 215 25.35 41.66 23.88
C LEU A 215 24.92 42.47 22.63
N LYS A 216 23.88 43.30 22.76
CA LYS A 216 23.57 44.35 21.79
C LYS A 216 23.73 45.72 22.46
N GLY A 217 24.83 46.41 22.15
CA GLY A 217 25.03 47.80 22.58
C GLY A 217 26.43 48.18 23.09
N PHE A 218 27.49 47.49 22.68
CA PHE A 218 28.87 48.00 22.74
C PHE A 218 29.48 47.96 21.35
#